data_AF-A0A8C5Z536-F1
#
_entry.id   AF-A0A8C5Z536-F1
#
_cell.length_a   1.000
_cell.length_b   1.000
_cell.length_c   1.000
_cell.angle_alpha   90.00
_cell.angle_beta   90.00
_cell.angle_gamma   90.00
#
_symmetry.space_group_name_H-M   'P 1'
#
loop_
_entity.id
_entity.type
_entity.pdbx_description
1 polymer ?
#
loop_
_entity_poly.entity_id
_entity_poly.type
_entity_poly.pdbx_seq_one_letter_code
_entity_poly.pdbx_strand_id
1 'polypeptide(L)'
;VIQAIVDNVCWQMSLDRETTALRQLQGHVWRAAFTAGHMKAEFFEDAVPAIRKWREDGRKVYIYSSGSVKAQKLLFGHSTEGNILELFDGHFDTKIGHSGEGQCNNVLFLTDVPLEASAAEEAGVHVAVVARPGNAGLTDNEKTSYSLITSFSELYLSMEEDFHRRPNCFSELSP
;
A
#
# COMPACT_ATOMS: atom_id res chain seq x y z
N VAL A 1 -9.39 -36.44 -6.42
CA VAL A 1 -8.33 -35.46 -6.72
C VAL A 1 -8.78 -34.03 -6.46
N ILE A 2 -9.84 -33.52 -7.11
CA ILE A 2 -10.30 -32.13 -6.92
C ILE A 2 -10.61 -31.79 -5.45
N GLN A 3 -11.37 -32.63 -4.75
CA GLN A 3 -11.71 -32.39 -3.34
C GLN A 3 -10.46 -32.22 -2.46
N ALA A 4 -9.45 -33.08 -2.63
CA ALA A 4 -8.20 -32.98 -1.88
C ALA A 4 -7.43 -31.66 -2.16
N ILE A 5 -7.52 -31.13 -3.39
CA ILE A 5 -6.94 -29.82 -3.72
C ILE A 5 -7.70 -28.70 -3.00
N VAL A 6 -9.04 -28.75 -3.03
CA VAL A 6 -9.89 -27.77 -2.34
C VAL A 6 -9.61 -27.78 -0.83
N ASP A 7 -9.58 -28.97 -0.22
CA ASP A 7 -9.29 -29.13 1.20
C ASP A 7 -7.89 -28.57 1.55
N ASN A 8 -6.89 -28.82 0.71
CA ASN A 8 -5.55 -28.27 0.88
C ASN A 8 -5.50 -26.74 0.73
N VAL A 9 -6.25 -26.16 -0.21
CA VAL A 9 -6.35 -24.70 -0.36
C VAL A 9 -7.00 -24.09 0.88
N CYS A 10 -8.14 -24.62 1.32
CA CYS A 10 -8.84 -24.16 2.51
C CYS A 10 -7.99 -24.30 3.77
N TRP A 11 -7.27 -25.42 3.93
CA TRP A 11 -6.35 -25.63 5.03
C TRP A 11 -5.21 -24.61 5.04
N GLN A 12 -4.59 -24.33 3.88
CA GLN A 12 -3.55 -23.30 3.80
C GLN A 12 -4.10 -21.92 4.18
N MET A 13 -5.29 -21.56 3.70
CA MET A 13 -5.95 -20.30 4.06
C MET A 13 -6.29 -20.22 5.55
N SER A 14 -6.73 -21.32 6.17
CA SER A 14 -7.05 -21.34 7.61
C SER A 14 -5.84 -21.15 8.53
N LEU A 15 -4.64 -21.38 8.00
CA LEU A 15 -3.37 -21.22 8.71
C LEU A 15 -2.58 -19.99 8.23
N ASP A 16 -3.21 -19.11 7.46
CA ASP A 16 -2.61 -17.92 6.87
C ASP A 16 -1.30 -18.22 6.12
N ARG A 17 -1.26 -19.36 5.42
CA ARG A 17 -0.05 -19.81 4.72
C ARG A 17 0.09 -19.10 3.40
N GLU A 18 1.16 -18.35 3.25
CA GLU A 18 1.40 -17.53 2.06
C GLU A 18 2.27 -18.22 0.98
N THR A 19 1.99 -19.51 0.68
CA THR A 19 2.81 -20.25 -0.29
C THR A 19 2.69 -19.67 -1.70
N THR A 20 3.75 -19.78 -2.50
CA THR A 20 3.77 -19.30 -3.90
C THR A 20 2.63 -19.91 -4.73
N ALA A 21 2.37 -21.21 -4.55
CA ALA A 21 1.29 -21.91 -5.26
C ALA A 21 -0.10 -21.38 -4.88
N LEU A 22 -0.35 -21.14 -3.59
CA LEU A 22 -1.62 -20.58 -3.13
C LEU A 22 -1.82 -19.16 -3.68
N ARG A 23 -0.82 -18.29 -3.54
CA ARG A 23 -0.86 -16.91 -4.04
C ARG A 23 -1.09 -16.85 -5.54
N GLN A 24 -0.48 -17.75 -6.31
CA GLN A 24 -0.69 -17.84 -7.76
C GLN A 24 -2.14 -18.22 -8.09
N LEU A 25 -2.71 -19.21 -7.41
CA LEU A 25 -4.10 -19.62 -7.58
C LEU A 25 -5.06 -18.47 -7.23
N GLN A 26 -4.88 -17.85 -6.06
CA GLN A 26 -5.68 -16.70 -5.63
C GLN A 26 -5.62 -15.56 -6.65
N GLY A 27 -4.43 -15.25 -7.18
CA GLY A 27 -4.27 -14.25 -8.23
C GLY A 27 -5.03 -14.59 -9.52
N HIS A 28 -5.14 -15.86 -9.90
CA HIS A 28 -5.95 -16.29 -11.05
C HIS A 28 -7.45 -16.14 -10.79
N VAL A 29 -7.92 -16.55 -9.60
CA VAL A 29 -9.33 -16.42 -9.19
C VAL A 29 -9.74 -14.95 -9.12
N TRP A 30 -8.94 -14.11 -8.46
CA TRP A 30 -9.20 -12.67 -8.37
C TRP A 30 -9.25 -12.01 -9.73
N ARG A 31 -8.28 -12.30 -10.61
CA ARG A 31 -8.29 -11.75 -11.97
C ARG A 31 -9.59 -12.08 -12.70
N ALA A 32 -10.05 -13.33 -12.63
CA ALA A 32 -11.30 -13.74 -13.27
C ALA A 32 -12.50 -12.97 -12.69
N ALA A 33 -12.58 -12.86 -11.36
CA ALA A 33 -13.67 -12.17 -10.68
C ALA A 33 -13.71 -10.65 -10.98
N PHE A 34 -12.56 -9.96 -10.94
CA PHE A 34 -12.45 -8.53 -11.29
C PHE A 34 -12.76 -8.26 -12.76
N THR A 35 -12.20 -9.09 -13.67
CA THR A 35 -12.43 -8.93 -15.12
C THR A 35 -13.90 -9.18 -15.49
N ALA A 36 -14.56 -10.12 -14.82
CA ALA A 36 -15.99 -10.40 -15.00
C ALA A 36 -16.90 -9.38 -14.29
N GLY A 37 -16.36 -8.45 -13.50
CA GLY A 37 -17.14 -7.48 -12.73
C GLY A 37 -17.87 -8.07 -11.52
N HIS A 38 -17.53 -9.29 -11.09
CA HIS A 38 -18.09 -9.92 -9.89
C HIS A 38 -17.56 -9.29 -8.59
N MET A 39 -16.41 -8.64 -8.65
CA MET A 39 -15.83 -7.89 -7.54
C MET A 39 -15.37 -6.52 -8.02
N LYS A 40 -15.45 -5.55 -7.12
CA LYS A 40 -14.82 -4.24 -7.24
C LYS A 40 -14.07 -3.95 -5.95
N ALA A 41 -12.92 -3.31 -6.08
CA ALA A 41 -12.14 -2.88 -4.93
C ALA A 41 -12.79 -1.63 -4.32
N GLU A 42 -13.08 -1.69 -3.04
CA GLU A 42 -13.58 -0.55 -2.28
C GLU A 42 -12.41 0.28 -1.76
N PHE A 43 -12.62 1.59 -1.72
CA PHE A 43 -11.69 2.57 -1.17
C PHE A 43 -12.45 3.48 -0.21
N PHE A 44 -11.75 3.97 0.82
CA PHE A 44 -12.31 5.03 1.65
C PHE A 44 -12.59 6.27 0.80
N GLU A 45 -13.74 6.92 1.05
CA GLU A 45 -14.26 8.02 0.22
C GLU A 45 -13.29 9.21 0.11
N ASP A 46 -12.44 9.42 1.11
CA ASP A 46 -11.43 10.48 1.13
C ASP A 46 -10.14 10.13 0.37
N ALA A 47 -9.86 8.85 0.14
CA ALA A 47 -8.56 8.40 -0.36
C ALA A 47 -8.32 8.84 -1.80
N VAL A 48 -9.25 8.53 -2.72
CA VAL A 48 -9.11 8.86 -4.14
C VAL A 48 -9.07 10.38 -4.38
N PRO A 49 -9.97 11.20 -3.79
CA PRO A 49 -9.88 12.66 -3.91
C PRO A 49 -8.56 13.24 -3.40
N ALA A 50 -8.08 12.78 -2.24
CA ALA A 50 -6.82 13.27 -1.69
C ALA A 50 -5.62 12.91 -2.57
N ILE A 51 -5.56 11.68 -3.08
CA ILE A 51 -4.50 11.24 -3.99
C ILE A 51 -4.50 12.07 -5.28
N ARG A 52 -5.67 12.34 -5.86
CA ARG A 52 -5.77 13.23 -7.05
C ARG A 52 -5.20 14.61 -6.76
N LYS A 53 -5.57 15.21 -5.63
CA LYS A 53 -5.04 16.51 -5.21
C LYS A 53 -3.52 16.48 -5.03
N TRP A 54 -2.97 15.44 -4.40
CA TRP A 54 -1.52 15.33 -4.26
C TRP A 54 -0.79 15.27 -5.59
N ARG A 55 -1.37 14.59 -6.59
CA ARG A 55 -0.80 14.58 -7.96
C ARG A 55 -0.89 15.92 -8.65
N GLU A 56 -2.01 16.63 -8.50
CA GLU A 56 -2.19 18.00 -9.01
C GLU A 56 -1.16 18.95 -8.38
N ASP A 57 -0.84 18.75 -7.10
CA ASP A 57 0.22 19.45 -6.37
C ASP A 57 1.64 18.97 -6.75
N GLY A 58 1.78 18.11 -7.76
CA GLY A 58 3.05 17.64 -8.31
C GLY A 58 3.74 16.52 -7.53
N ARG A 59 3.03 15.86 -6.60
CA ARG A 59 3.59 14.78 -5.78
C ARG A 59 3.50 13.44 -6.50
N LYS A 60 4.52 12.61 -6.29
CA LYS A 60 4.51 11.22 -6.72
C LYS A 60 3.85 10.36 -5.66
N VAL A 61 3.07 9.37 -6.11
CA VAL A 61 2.32 8.46 -5.25
C VAL A 61 2.67 7.03 -5.61
N TYR A 62 3.11 6.26 -4.62
CA TYR A 62 3.53 4.87 -4.78
C TYR A 62 2.73 3.99 -3.81
N ILE A 63 2.52 2.73 -4.19
CA ILE A 63 1.92 1.72 -3.32
C ILE A 63 2.99 0.74 -2.85
N TYR A 64 3.01 0.45 -1.55
CA TYR A 64 3.76 -0.65 -0.96
C TYR A 64 2.79 -1.58 -0.23
N SER A 65 2.82 -2.88 -0.52
CA SER A 65 1.92 -3.86 0.10
C SER A 65 2.50 -5.27 0.02
N SER A 66 2.15 -6.14 0.97
CA SER A 66 2.46 -7.57 0.93
C SER A 66 1.83 -8.31 -0.27
N GLY A 67 0.74 -7.77 -0.82
CA GLY A 67 0.14 -8.29 -2.05
C GLY A 67 1.04 -8.07 -3.27
N SER A 68 1.15 -9.08 -4.14
CA SER A 68 1.97 -8.96 -5.36
C SER A 68 1.59 -7.75 -6.21
N VAL A 69 2.56 -7.13 -6.91
CA VAL A 69 2.31 -6.00 -7.82
C VAL A 69 1.16 -6.28 -8.81
N LYS A 70 1.04 -7.53 -9.28
CA LYS A 70 -0.06 -7.93 -10.17
C LYS A 70 -1.43 -7.86 -9.49
N ALA A 71 -1.52 -8.27 -8.22
CA ALA A 71 -2.75 -8.21 -7.45
C ALA A 71 -3.12 -6.76 -7.11
N GLN A 72 -2.13 -5.94 -6.74
CA GLN A 72 -2.32 -4.50 -6.53
C GLN A 72 -2.91 -3.86 -7.79
N LYS A 73 -2.29 -4.09 -8.97
CA LYS A 73 -2.79 -3.52 -10.23
C LYS A 73 -4.22 -3.95 -10.59
N LEU A 74 -4.61 -5.17 -10.23
CA LEU A 74 -6.00 -5.62 -10.40
C LEU A 74 -6.95 -4.83 -9.49
N LEU A 75 -6.56 -4.62 -8.24
CA LEU A 75 -7.35 -3.88 -7.25
C LEU A 75 -7.59 -2.43 -7.71
N PHE A 76 -6.53 -1.70 -8.08
CA PHE A 76 -6.65 -0.31 -8.55
C PHE A 76 -7.24 -0.18 -9.95
N GLY A 77 -7.13 -1.21 -10.80
CA GLY A 77 -7.72 -1.22 -12.14
C GLY A 77 -9.24 -1.49 -12.15
N HIS A 78 -9.76 -2.06 -11.07
CA HIS A 78 -11.16 -2.49 -10.95
C HIS A 78 -11.76 -2.02 -9.61
N SER A 79 -11.75 -0.72 -9.36
CA SER A 79 -12.32 -0.14 -8.14
C SER A 79 -13.79 0.27 -8.30
N THR A 80 -14.44 0.61 -7.19
CA THR A 80 -15.74 1.28 -7.17
C THR A 80 -15.73 2.62 -7.93
N GLU A 81 -14.58 3.30 -7.94
CA GLU A 81 -14.30 4.55 -8.64
C GLU A 81 -13.83 4.36 -10.11
N GLY A 82 -13.83 3.11 -10.61
CA GLY A 82 -13.34 2.76 -11.94
C GLY A 82 -11.86 2.36 -11.96
N ASN A 83 -11.16 2.65 -13.05
CA ASN A 83 -9.72 2.40 -13.15
C ASN A 83 -8.96 3.63 -12.63
N ILE A 84 -8.26 3.46 -11.51
CA ILE A 84 -7.47 4.52 -10.86
C ILE A 84 -5.96 4.25 -10.91
N LEU A 85 -5.50 3.35 -11.77
CA LEU A 85 -4.07 3.03 -11.90
C LEU A 85 -3.20 4.25 -12.26
N GLU A 86 -3.75 5.19 -13.02
CA GLU A 86 -3.06 6.44 -13.39
C GLU A 86 -2.72 7.33 -12.20
N LEU A 87 -3.34 7.08 -11.04
CA LEU A 87 -3.04 7.83 -9.82
C LEU A 87 -1.74 7.38 -9.13
N PHE A 88 -1.11 6.30 -9.58
CA PHE A 88 0.08 5.74 -8.96
C PHE A 88 1.25 5.71 -9.94
N ASP A 89 2.41 6.23 -9.50
CA ASP A 89 3.65 6.23 -10.28
C ASP A 89 4.40 4.89 -10.20
N GLY A 90 4.05 4.03 -9.23
CA GLY A 90 4.65 2.72 -9.08
C GLY A 90 4.02 1.87 -7.99
N HIS A 91 4.33 0.57 -8.04
CA HIS A 91 3.84 -0.46 -7.13
C HIS A 91 5.01 -1.29 -6.65
N PHE A 92 4.99 -1.58 -5.35
CA PHE A 92 6.07 -2.21 -4.63
C PHE A 92 5.49 -3.34 -3.77
N ASP A 93 6.13 -4.51 -3.82
CA ASP A 93 5.76 -5.66 -2.98
C ASP A 93 6.93 -6.12 -2.11
N THR A 94 6.72 -7.14 -1.28
CA THR A 94 7.72 -7.67 -0.33
C THR A 94 8.98 -8.24 -0.99
N LYS A 95 9.07 -8.29 -2.31
CA LYS A 95 10.29 -8.69 -3.03
C LYS A 95 11.34 -7.58 -3.12
N ILE A 96 11.01 -6.38 -2.68
CA ILE A 96 11.98 -5.29 -2.61
C ILE A 96 12.92 -5.59 -1.45
N GLY A 97 14.20 -5.78 -1.80
CA GLY A 97 15.25 -5.96 -0.81
C GLY A 97 15.41 -4.73 0.08
N HIS A 98 16.18 -4.87 1.16
CA HIS A 98 16.53 -3.76 2.03
C HIS A 98 17.03 -2.59 1.19
N SER A 99 16.36 -1.44 1.27
CA SER A 99 16.90 -0.21 0.71
C SER A 99 18.27 0.01 1.36
N GLY A 100 19.30 0.19 0.54
CA GLY A 100 20.65 0.46 1.03
C GLY A 100 20.69 1.70 1.92
N GLU A 101 21.79 1.87 2.66
CA GLU A 101 22.07 2.99 3.56
C GLU A 101 21.92 4.34 2.83
N GLY A 102 20.70 4.88 2.79
CA GLY A 102 20.36 6.11 2.10
C GLY A 102 19.18 6.76 2.79
N GLN A 103 19.40 7.94 3.35
CA GLN A 103 18.35 8.74 4.00
C GLN A 103 17.28 9.15 2.98
N CYS A 104 16.09 8.57 3.09
CA CYS A 104 14.94 8.91 2.25
C CYS A 104 14.13 10.07 2.87
N ASN A 105 14.82 11.22 3.00
CA ASN A 105 14.33 12.57 3.36
C ASN A 105 12.97 13.00 2.77
N ASN A 106 12.61 12.35 1.68
CA ASN A 106 11.74 12.88 0.65
C ASN A 106 10.41 12.14 0.53
N VAL A 107 10.13 11.26 1.48
CA VAL A 107 9.02 10.32 1.43
C VAL A 107 8.21 10.42 2.71
N LEU A 108 6.89 10.52 2.57
CA LEU A 108 5.92 10.32 3.64
C LEU A 108 5.26 8.96 3.43
N PHE A 109 5.43 8.05 4.38
CA PHE A 109 4.83 6.73 4.38
C PHE A 109 3.58 6.72 5.25
N LEU A 110 2.47 6.25 4.69
CA LEU A 110 1.17 6.16 5.34
C LEU A 110 0.83 4.68 5.55
N THR A 111 0.75 4.25 6.80
CA THR A 111 0.44 2.86 7.18
C THR A 111 -0.46 2.84 8.41
N ASP A 112 -1.29 1.81 8.55
CA ASP A 112 -2.03 1.54 9.77
C ASP A 112 -1.27 0.64 10.76
N VAL A 113 -0.14 0.08 10.35
CA VAL A 113 0.62 -0.90 11.12
C VAL A 113 1.82 -0.25 11.82
N PRO A 114 1.84 -0.18 13.17
CA PRO A 114 2.93 0.47 13.91
C PRO A 114 4.32 -0.13 13.69
N LEU A 115 4.40 -1.44 13.39
CA LEU A 115 5.66 -2.10 13.08
C LEU A 115 6.23 -1.63 11.73
N GLU A 116 5.38 -1.40 10.73
CA GLU A 116 5.80 -0.83 9.45
C GLU A 116 6.21 0.63 9.61
N ALA A 117 5.52 1.38 10.47
CA ALA A 117 5.86 2.74 10.82
C ALA A 117 7.27 2.83 11.45
N SER A 118 7.53 2.03 12.48
CA SER A 118 8.85 1.97 13.14
C SER A 118 9.96 1.62 12.15
N ALA A 119 9.74 0.63 11.28
CA ALA A 119 10.74 0.22 10.29
C ALA A 119 11.03 1.32 9.25
N ALA A 120 10.00 2.09 8.85
CA ALA A 120 10.18 3.22 7.94
C ALA A 120 10.93 4.38 8.61
N GLU A 121 10.64 4.70 9.87
CA GLU A 121 11.38 5.72 10.62
C GLU A 121 12.85 5.33 10.82
N GLU A 122 13.15 4.06 11.11
CA GLU A 122 14.52 3.55 11.18
C GLU A 122 15.28 3.70 9.86
N ALA A 123 14.56 3.66 8.72
CA ALA A 123 15.09 3.93 7.39
C ALA A 123 15.16 5.44 7.04
N GLY A 124 14.80 6.33 7.96
CA GLY A 124 14.80 7.78 7.75
C GLY A 124 13.65 8.29 6.86
N VAL A 125 12.55 7.54 6.78
CA VAL A 125 11.32 7.94 6.06
C VAL A 125 10.36 8.63 7.03
N HIS A 126 9.72 9.71 6.61
CA HIS A 126 8.67 10.33 7.42
C HIS A 126 7.44 9.43 7.47
N VAL A 127 6.77 9.33 8.61
CA VAL A 127 5.60 8.45 8.78
C VAL A 127 4.41 9.19 9.34
N ALA A 128 3.21 8.85 8.86
CA ALA A 128 1.96 9.11 9.56
C ALA A 128 1.14 7.82 9.65
N VAL A 129 0.57 7.57 10.83
CA VAL A 129 -0.24 6.38 11.08
C VAL A 129 -1.70 6.67 10.73
N VAL A 130 -2.30 5.81 9.90
CA VAL A 130 -3.66 5.99 9.40
C VAL A 130 -4.62 5.16 10.25
N ALA A 131 -5.48 5.83 11.01
CA ALA A 131 -6.49 5.18 11.84
C ALA A 131 -7.82 5.07 11.08
N ARG A 132 -8.20 3.85 10.68
CA ARG A 132 -9.48 3.55 10.03
C ARG A 132 -10.36 2.62 10.88
N PRO A 133 -11.69 2.66 10.71
CA PRO A 133 -12.58 1.70 11.37
C PRO A 133 -12.19 0.26 11.01
N GLY A 134 -11.99 -0.58 12.03
CA GLY A 134 -11.60 -1.98 11.87
C GLY A 134 -10.10 -2.26 12.02
N ASN A 135 -9.25 -1.23 12.08
CA ASN A 135 -7.82 -1.41 12.35
C ASN A 135 -7.58 -1.94 13.77
N ALA A 136 -6.42 -2.56 13.98
CA ALA A 136 -5.96 -2.93 15.31
C ALA A 136 -5.85 -1.70 16.21
N GLY A 137 -6.13 -1.87 17.50
CA GLY A 137 -6.03 -0.79 18.47
C GLY A 137 -4.58 -0.36 18.67
N LEU A 138 -4.33 0.94 18.63
CA LEU A 138 -3.04 1.52 19.00
C LEU A 138 -2.93 1.66 20.52
N THR A 139 -1.74 1.41 21.05
CA THR A 139 -1.37 1.71 22.43
C THR A 139 -1.32 3.23 22.66
N ASP A 140 -1.42 3.66 23.91
CA ASP A 140 -1.37 5.10 24.23
C ASP A 140 -0.03 5.73 23.84
N ASN A 141 1.07 4.97 23.96
CA ASN A 141 2.39 5.43 23.54
C ASN A 141 2.48 5.61 22.00
N GLU A 142 1.92 4.70 21.22
CA GLU A 142 1.87 4.83 19.75
C GLU A 142 1.04 6.04 19.33
N LYS A 143 -0.09 6.28 20.01
CA LYS A 143 -0.93 7.46 19.72
C LYS A 143 -0.24 8.79 20.01
N THR A 144 0.65 8.82 21.00
CA THR A 144 1.43 10.03 21.32
C THR A 144 2.69 10.18 20.48
N SER A 145 3.25 9.07 19.97
CA SER A 145 4.52 9.07 19.25
C SER A 145 4.33 9.37 17.75
N TYR A 146 3.26 8.85 17.15
CA TYR A 146 3.01 9.02 15.72
C TYR A 146 2.06 10.18 15.43
N SER A 147 2.26 10.81 14.27
CA SER A 147 1.25 11.67 13.67
C SER A 147 0.09 10.81 13.18
N LEU A 148 -1.07 10.92 13.84
CA LEU A 148 -2.26 10.17 13.49
C LEU A 148 -3.17 10.96 12.56
N ILE A 149 -3.63 10.32 11.49
CA ILE A 149 -4.69 10.84 10.62
C ILE A 149 -5.83 9.84 10.51
N THR A 150 -7.06 10.32 10.47
CA THR A 150 -8.26 9.49 10.25
C THR A 150 -8.79 9.57 8.83
N SER A 151 -8.33 10.57 8.08
CA SER A 151 -8.64 10.86 6.68
C SER A 151 -7.42 11.42 5.97
N PHE A 152 -7.24 11.07 4.70
CA PHE A 152 -6.18 11.63 3.85
C PHE A 152 -6.38 13.12 3.58
N SER A 153 -7.59 13.65 3.79
CA SER A 153 -7.85 15.09 3.71
C SER A 153 -7.15 15.91 4.79
N GLU A 154 -6.71 15.29 5.89
CA GLU A 154 -5.99 15.96 6.99
C GLU A 154 -4.54 16.30 6.63
N LEU A 155 -4.00 15.66 5.58
CA LEU A 155 -2.65 15.93 5.11
C LEU A 155 -2.61 17.25 4.34
N TYR A 156 -2.18 18.31 5.02
CA TYR A 156 -1.81 19.56 4.39
C TYR A 156 -0.34 19.54 4.01
N LEU A 157 -0.11 19.68 2.72
CA LEU A 157 1.16 19.41 2.10
C LEU A 157 1.68 20.72 1.51
N SER A 158 2.36 21.55 2.30
CA SER A 158 2.88 22.85 1.86
C SER A 158 3.88 22.70 0.71
N MET A 159 3.84 23.64 -0.23
CA MET A 159 4.76 23.70 -1.38
C MET A 159 6.14 24.27 -1.01
N GLU A 160 6.28 24.86 0.19
CA GLU A 160 7.49 25.54 0.64
C GLU A 160 8.16 24.78 1.79
N GLU A 161 8.90 23.73 1.46
CA GLU A 161 10.21 23.46 2.07
C GLU A 161 11.13 22.87 0.99
N ASP A 162 12.31 23.48 0.85
CA ASP A 162 13.32 23.28 -0.18
C ASP A 162 13.68 21.81 -0.47
N PHE A 163 13.13 21.25 -1.56
CA PHE A 163 13.70 20.08 -2.21
C PHE A 163 14.59 20.52 -3.36
N HIS A 164 15.71 21.15 -2.98
CA HIS A 164 16.86 21.23 -3.88
C HIS A 164 17.21 19.80 -4.32
N ARG A 165 17.12 19.55 -5.64
CA ARG A 165 17.44 18.32 -6.36
C ARG A 165 18.47 17.43 -5.64
N ARG A 166 18.00 16.40 -4.94
CA ARG A 166 18.82 15.29 -4.40
C ARG A 166 18.27 13.98 -4.93
N PRO A 167 19.12 12.95 -5.11
CA PRO A 167 18.75 11.75 -5.86
C PRO A 167 17.56 11.05 -5.22
N ASN A 168 16.64 10.61 -6.07
CA ASN A 168 15.38 10.00 -5.70
C ASN A 168 15.64 8.56 -5.22
N CYS A 169 15.30 8.19 -3.98
CA CYS A 169 15.51 6.83 -3.44
C CYS A 169 14.95 5.72 -4.34
N PHE A 170 13.91 6.02 -5.12
CA PHE A 170 13.25 5.07 -6.02
C PHE A 170 13.81 5.05 -7.45
N SER A 171 14.86 5.81 -7.77
CA SER A 171 15.46 5.79 -9.11
C SER A 171 16.24 4.51 -9.43
N GLU A 172 16.62 3.74 -8.40
CA GLU A 172 17.37 2.48 -8.55
C GLU A 172 16.49 1.23 -8.36
N LEU A 173 15.22 1.39 -7.95
CA LEU A 173 14.26 0.30 -7.84
C LEU A 173 13.59 0.07 -9.20
N SER A 174 14.21 -0.78 -10.02
CA SER A 174 13.62 -1.26 -11.28
C SER A 174 12.45 -2.22 -11.02
N PRO A 175 11.41 -2.22 -11.88
CA PRO A 175 10.22 -3.07 -11.75
C PRO A 175 10.48 -4.57 -11.97
#